data_AF-A0ABD0QWG3-F1
#
_entry.id   AF-A0ABD0QWG3-F1
#
_cell.length_a   1.000
_cell.length_b   1.000
_cell.length_c   1.000
_cell.angle_alpha   90.00
_cell.angle_beta   90.00
_cell.angle_gamma   90.00
#
_symmetry.space_group_name_H-M   'P 1'
#
loop_
_entity.id
_entity.type
_entity.pdbx_description
1 polymer ?
#
loop_
_entity_poly.entity_id
_entity_poly.type
_entity_poly.pdbx_seq_one_letter_code
_entity_poly.pdbx_strand_id
1 'polypeptide(L)'
;LKTIVGALIQSVKKLSDVMILTVFCLSVFALIGLQLFMGNLRQKCVKMPEVNVTENLTATLDYSTGLNHSTFNWTEYINEE
;
A
#
# COMPACT_ATOMS: atom_id res chain seq x y z
N LEU A 1 28.12 21.70 31.19
CA LEU A 1 27.54 20.80 30.17
C LEU A 1 27.68 19.31 30.53
N LYS A 2 28.87 18.84 30.90
CA LYS A 2 29.15 17.42 31.24
C LYS A 2 28.23 16.82 32.31
N THR A 3 27.80 17.62 33.29
CA THR A 3 26.89 17.22 34.38
C THR A 3 25.46 16.93 33.92
N ILE A 4 24.96 17.69 32.94
CA ILE A 4 23.58 17.53 32.43
C ILE A 4 23.48 16.22 31.64
N VAL A 5 24.49 15.93 30.83
CA VAL A 5 24.58 14.67 30.06
C VAL A 5 24.69 13.46 31.00
N GLY A 6 25.42 13.58 32.12
CA GLY A 6 25.50 12.54 33.16
C GLY A 6 24.17 12.28 33.86
N ALA A 7 23.42 13.33 34.21
CA ALA A 7 22.09 13.22 34.82
C ALA A 7 21.06 12.60 33.87
N LEU A 8 21.11 12.96 32.57
CA LEU A 8 20.27 12.37 31.53
C LEU A 8 20.54 10.88 31.36
N ILE A 9 21.80 10.48 31.26
CA ILE A 9 22.19 9.06 31.10
C ILE A 9 21.75 8.22 32.29
N GLN A 10 21.86 8.76 33.51
CA GLN A 10 21.39 8.08 34.72
C GLN A 10 19.86 7.93 34.75
N SER A 11 19.14 8.91 34.20
CA SER A 11 17.68 8.87 34.09
C SER A 11 17.22 7.86 33.05
N VAL A 12 17.86 7.81 31.88
CA VAL A 12 17.60 6.81 30.83
C VAL A 12 17.85 5.39 31.34
N LYS A 13 18.88 5.19 32.17
CA LYS A 13 19.19 3.89 32.79
C LYS A 13 18.10 3.39 33.77
N LYS A 14 17.37 4.29 34.43
CA LYS A 14 16.22 3.92 35.28
C LYS A 14 14.94 3.71 34.48
N LEU A 15 14.84 4.30 33.28
CA LEU A 15 13.71 4.16 32.38
C LEU A 15 13.85 2.98 31.40
N SER A 16 14.98 2.26 31.42
CA SER A 16 15.26 1.17 30.47
C SER A 16 14.21 0.07 30.49
N ASP A 17 13.66 -0.23 31.67
CA ASP A 17 12.62 -1.25 31.85
C ASP A 17 11.35 -0.88 31.08
N VAL A 18 10.89 0.36 31.26
CA VAL A 18 9.72 0.90 30.53
C VAL A 18 9.99 0.97 29.03
N MET A 19 11.21 1.32 28.62
CA MET A 19 11.59 1.35 27.19
C MET A 19 11.59 -0.05 26.55
N ILE A 20 12.01 -1.10 27.27
CA ILE A 20 11.97 -2.48 26.76
C ILE A 20 10.54 -2.98 26.67
N LEU A 21 9.72 -2.71 27.69
CA LEU A 21 8.29 -3.06 27.69
C LEU A 21 7.55 -2.44 26.50
N THR A 22 7.80 -1.17 26.19
CA THR A 22 7.14 -0.49 25.07
C THR A 22 7.62 -1.03 23.72
N VAL A 23 8.93 -1.27 23.54
CA VAL A 23 9.46 -1.89 22.32
C VAL A 23 8.90 -3.29 22.12
N PHE A 24 8.82 -4.09 23.19
CA PHE A 24 8.23 -5.43 23.14
C PHE A 24 6.76 -5.36 22.69
N CYS A 25 5.93 -4.55 23.36
CA CYS A 25 4.52 -4.39 22.98
C CYS A 25 4.36 -3.91 21.53
N LEU A 26 5.15 -2.90 21.12
CA LEU A 26 5.11 -2.39 19.74
C LEU A 26 5.51 -3.46 18.73
N SER A 27 6.52 -4.28 19.02
CA SER A 27 6.92 -5.36 18.12
C SER A 27 5.83 -6.42 17.97
N VAL A 28 5.16 -6.82 19.05
CA VAL A 28 4.04 -7.78 18.99
C VAL A 28 2.88 -7.22 18.16
N PHE A 29 2.48 -5.97 18.42
CA PHE A 29 1.42 -5.33 17.63
C PHE A 29 1.82 -5.13 16.17
N ALA A 30 3.07 -4.79 15.89
CA ALA A 30 3.57 -4.68 14.52
C ALA A 30 3.55 -6.01 13.78
N LEU A 31 3.91 -7.12 14.43
CA LEU A 31 3.84 -8.45 13.83
C LEU A 31 2.40 -8.87 13.52
N ILE A 32 1.47 -8.62 14.44
CA ILE A 32 0.04 -8.90 14.23
C ILE A 32 -0.51 -8.00 13.12
N GLY A 33 -0.21 -6.69 13.17
CA GLY A 33 -0.63 -5.71 12.18
C GLY A 33 -0.10 -6.04 10.79
N LEU A 34 1.20 -6.36 10.67
CA LEU A 34 1.79 -6.74 9.39
C LEU A 34 1.06 -7.93 8.77
N GLN A 35 0.75 -8.98 9.54
CA GLN A 35 0.03 -10.15 9.04
C GLN A 35 -1.42 -9.83 8.63
N LEU A 36 -2.12 -8.99 9.39
CA LEU A 36 -3.50 -8.58 9.07
C LEU A 36 -3.59 -7.63 7.88
N PHE A 37 -2.57 -6.79 7.70
CA PHE A 37 -2.55 -5.73 6.69
C PHE A 37 -1.66 -6.05 5.49
N MET A 38 -1.07 -7.24 5.44
CA MET A 38 -0.29 -7.71 4.30
C MET A 38 -1.17 -7.76 3.06
N GLY A 39 -0.89 -6.89 2.08
CA GLY A 39 -1.62 -6.81 0.82
C GLY A 39 -2.90 -5.98 0.83
N ASN A 40 -3.48 -5.68 2.01
CA ASN A 40 -4.76 -4.95 2.08
C ASN A 40 -4.61 -3.45 1.76
N LEU A 41 -3.49 -2.82 2.15
CA LEU A 41 -3.22 -1.41 1.82
C LEU A 41 -2.79 -1.18 0.37
N ARG A 42 -2.58 -2.24 -0.42
CA ARG A 42 -2.18 -2.14 -1.84
C ARG A 42 -3.38 -2.16 -2.78
N GLN A 43 -4.61 -2.14 -2.26
CA GLN A 43 -5.80 -2.07 -3.09
C GLN A 43 -5.85 -0.71 -3.81
N LYS A 44 -5.69 -0.74 -5.14
CA LYS A 44 -5.91 0.42 -6.02
C LYS A 44 -7.31 0.29 -6.63
N CYS A 45 -8.11 1.37 -6.59
CA CYS A 45 -9.37 1.43 -7.33
C CYS A 45 -9.04 1.69 -8.81
N VAL A 46 -9.27 0.71 -9.68
CA VAL A 46 -8.97 0.86 -11.11
C VAL A 46 -10.18 1.44 -11.84
N LYS A 47 -10.02 2.57 -12.53
CA LYS A 47 -11.04 3.11 -13.43
C LYS A 47 -11.13 2.21 -14.65
N MET A 48 -12.30 1.61 -14.89
CA MET A 48 -12.54 0.87 -16.12
C MET A 48 -12.46 1.81 -17.33
N PRO A 49 -11.82 1.39 -18.43
CA PRO A 49 -11.72 2.23 -19.62
C PRO A 49 -13.11 2.53 -20.17
N GLU A 50 -13.38 3.81 -20.38
CA GLU A 50 -14.62 4.32 -20.92
C GLU A 50 -14.63 4.01 -22.41
N VAL A 51 -15.39 2.99 -22.82
CA VAL A 51 -15.61 2.71 -24.23
C VAL A 51 -16.55 3.80 -24.73
N ASN A 52 -16.00 4.78 -25.44
CA ASN A 52 -16.78 5.75 -26.19
C ASN A 52 -17.49 5.00 -27.32
N VAL A 53 -18.63 4.38 -27.02
CA VAL A 53 -19.58 3.89 -28.01
C VAL A 53 -20.21 5.12 -28.66
N THR A 54 -19.45 5.73 -29.56
CA THR A 54 -19.99 6.63 -30.57
C THR A 54 -20.35 5.77 -31.77
N GLU A 55 -21.12 4.70 -31.54
CA GLU A 55 -21.67 3.92 -32.62
C GLU A 55 -22.99 4.57 -33.05
N ASN A 56 -22.90 5.30 -34.14
CA ASN A 56 -23.99 5.31 -35.10
C ASN A 56 -24.10 3.90 -35.69
N LEU A 57 -24.72 3.02 -34.91
CA LEU A 57 -25.49 1.82 -35.25
C LEU A 57 -25.44 1.41 -36.74
N THR A 58 -24.33 0.85 -37.23
CA THR A 58 -24.31 0.24 -38.58
C THR A 58 -23.37 -0.96 -38.76
N ALA A 59 -22.45 -1.26 -37.84
CA ALA A 59 -21.71 -2.52 -37.92
C ALA A 59 -22.44 -3.59 -37.11
N THR A 60 -23.40 -4.23 -37.77
CA THR A 60 -23.97 -5.51 -37.37
C THR A 60 -22.93 -6.42 -36.71
N LEU A 61 -23.19 -6.77 -35.45
CA LEU A 61 -22.99 -8.11 -34.88
C LEU A 61 -21.91 -8.99 -35.55
N ASP A 62 -20.64 -8.61 -35.46
CA ASP A 62 -19.53 -9.54 -35.72
C ASP A 62 -18.93 -9.95 -34.37
N TYR A 63 -19.45 -11.06 -33.84
CA TYR A 63 -18.74 -11.93 -32.90
C TYR A 63 -17.55 -12.58 -33.63
N SER A 64 -16.65 -11.77 -34.17
CA SER A 64 -15.41 -12.23 -34.79
C SER A 64 -14.62 -11.02 -35.26
N THR A 65 -13.41 -10.89 -34.71
CA THR A 65 -12.31 -10.04 -35.18
C THR A 65 -12.38 -8.54 -34.83
N GLY A 66 -11.52 -8.17 -33.86
CA GLY A 66 -10.68 -6.98 -34.04
C GLY A 66 -11.20 -5.64 -33.52
N LEU A 67 -11.51 -5.55 -32.21
CA LEU A 67 -11.38 -4.27 -31.50
C LEU A 67 -9.89 -3.90 -31.40
N ASN A 68 -9.33 -3.30 -32.45
CA ASN A 68 -7.98 -2.71 -32.47
C ASN A 68 -8.00 -1.28 -31.91
N HIS A 69 -8.52 -1.10 -30.69
CA HIS A 69 -8.53 0.19 -30.00
C HIS A 69 -8.17 -0.04 -28.54
N SER A 70 -6.91 0.28 -28.23
CA SER A 70 -6.26 0.26 -26.90
C SER A 70 -6.67 -0.92 -26.01
N THR A 71 -6.01 -2.06 -26.22
CA THR A 71 -5.93 -3.12 -25.20
C THR A 71 -5.35 -2.51 -23.93
N PHE A 72 -6.22 -2.06 -23.02
CA PHE A 72 -5.82 -1.50 -21.74
C PHE A 72 -5.00 -2.57 -20.99
N ASN A 73 -3.70 -2.32 -20.84
CA ASN A 73 -2.79 -3.28 -20.24
C ASN A 73 -2.84 -3.15 -18.72
N TRP A 74 -3.74 -3.93 -18.10
CA TRP A 74 -3.88 -4.02 -16.65
C TRP A 74 -2.55 -4.30 -15.93
N THR A 75 -1.63 -5.03 -16.57
CA THR A 75 -0.33 -5.37 -15.96
C THR A 75 0.64 -4.20 -15.89
N GLU A 76 0.51 -3.21 -16.77
CA GLU A 76 1.34 -2.00 -16.75
C GLU A 76 0.83 -1.02 -15.70
N TYR A 77 -0.49 -0.78 -15.65
CA TYR A 77 -1.11 0.09 -14.64
C TYR A 77 -0.95 -0.42 -13.19
N ILE A 78 -0.97 -1.74 -12.98
CA ILE A 78 -0.77 -2.32 -11.64
C ILE A 78 0.69 -2.24 -11.19
N ASN A 79 1.63 -2.25 -12.14
CA ASN A 79 3.08 -2.26 -11.89
C ASN A 79 3.76 -0.88 -12.05
N GLU A 80 3.01 0.17 -12.41
CA GLU A 80 3.47 1.54 -12.18
C GLU A 80 3.58 1.77 -10.67
N GLU A 81 4.83 1.74 -10.19
CA GLU A 81 5.25 2.04 -8.83
C GLU A 81 4.89 3.48 -8.44
#